data_AF-A0A2V7HDR5-F1
#
_entry.id   AF-A0A2V7HDR5-F1
#
_cell.length_a   1.000
_cell.length_b   1.000
_cell.length_c   1.000
_cell.angle_alpha   90.00
_cell.angle_beta   90.00
_cell.angle_gamma   90.00
#
_symmetry.space_group_name_H-M   'P 1'
#
loop_
_entity.id
_entity.type
_entity.pdbx_description
1 polymer ?
#
loop_
_entity_poly.entity_id
_entity_poly.type
_entity_poly.pdbx_seq_one_letter_code
_entity_poly.pdbx_strand_id
1 'polypeptide(L)'
;MALNGQTEARKLRSRLSHPVVDADGHWLEYLPVMREQFRKIAGEAAVEGLALASSRIPNALKMSLGDRRRKRVGMEGFWSSPSENVLDRATAMFPRLFYERLDDLGIDFSVVYPTAGLSFHRLADTKMRRAICRAYNVFTAEQFKPYADRIIPAAIIPMYTPEEAIEELEFASKQLGLKVIMVGGLMRRPVAAVAEAQPDAAKYAEWFDVIGIDSDHDYDPVWQKCRELKLAPSFHNGARSILLRNSPSNFCFNHIGHFASAGHAVCKGLFFGGVTRRFPDLNFAFLEGGVGWACMLYADLVGHWEKRNGEAIKSTHPSRLDRARLLEFARKYGREEVAEAVGRGEGLDETQAMTGGVEDVDDYFRCKVEKKQDLKELFVPRFYFGCEADDPVNAWAFNKKANPMGARLNAIFSSDIGHFDVPDMADVVPEAYELVEHGLIDNNDFKDFMFTNAVRF
;
A
#
# COMPACT_ATOMS: atom_id res chain seq x y z
N MET A 1 -22.25 31.58 2.71
CA MET A 1 -22.56 31.70 4.15
C MET A 1 -21.25 32.06 4.86
N ALA A 2 -21.29 32.98 5.82
CA ALA A 2 -20.13 33.76 6.23
C ALA A 2 -18.93 32.94 6.74
N LEU A 3 -17.79 33.02 6.03
CA LEU A 3 -16.46 32.49 6.40
C LEU A 3 -15.73 33.41 7.41
N ASN A 4 -16.44 33.94 8.41
CA ASN A 4 -15.91 34.98 9.32
C ASN A 4 -15.50 34.46 10.71
N GLY A 5 -15.46 33.14 10.91
CA GLY A 5 -14.77 32.52 12.05
C GLY A 5 -13.56 31.73 11.55
N GLN A 6 -12.38 31.92 12.14
CA GLN A 6 -11.24 31.04 11.85
C GLN A 6 -11.57 29.63 12.36
N THR A 7 -11.46 28.62 11.48
CA THR A 7 -11.55 27.21 11.88
C THR A 7 -10.44 26.85 12.88
N GLU A 8 -10.65 25.80 13.68
CA GLU A 8 -9.60 25.33 14.59
C GLU A 8 -8.35 24.86 13.84
N ALA A 9 -8.51 24.21 12.69
CA ALA A 9 -7.39 23.86 11.80
C ALA A 9 -6.57 25.09 11.39
N ARG A 10 -7.22 26.19 10.99
CA ARG A 10 -6.52 27.43 10.59
C ARG A 10 -5.79 28.08 11.77
N LYS A 11 -6.42 28.11 12.94
CA LYS A 11 -5.79 28.61 14.18
C LYS A 11 -4.59 27.76 14.58
N LEU A 12 -4.72 26.43 14.54
CA LEU A 12 -3.63 25.50 14.80
C LEU A 12 -2.49 25.72 13.80
N ARG A 13 -2.80 25.73 12.50
CA ARG A 13 -1.80 25.95 11.44
C ARG A 13 -0.99 27.22 11.65
N SER A 14 -1.62 28.33 12.06
CA SER A 14 -0.94 29.61 12.32
C SER A 14 0.10 29.56 13.47
N ARG A 15 0.02 28.56 14.34
CA ARG A 15 0.95 28.36 15.46
C ARG A 15 2.08 27.38 15.12
N LEU A 16 1.96 26.63 14.02
CA LEU A 16 3.00 25.69 13.57
C LEU A 16 4.17 26.42 12.90
N SER A 17 5.38 25.96 13.22
CA SER A 17 6.63 26.51 12.67
C SER A 17 7.04 25.90 11.32
N HIS A 18 6.20 25.03 10.76
CA HIS A 18 6.41 24.34 9.50
C HIS A 18 5.11 24.32 8.69
N PRO A 19 5.19 24.10 7.36
CA PRO A 19 4.02 23.81 6.55
C PRO A 19 3.36 22.48 6.93
N VAL A 20 2.13 22.28 6.50
CA VAL A 20 1.39 21.02 6.54
C VAL A 20 1.23 20.54 5.10
N VAL A 21 1.76 19.35 4.82
CA VAL A 21 1.64 18.66 3.54
C VAL A 21 0.73 17.46 3.74
N ASP A 22 -0.43 17.52 3.12
CA ASP A 22 -1.31 16.36 2.97
C ASP A 22 -0.77 15.48 1.85
N ALA A 23 -0.25 14.31 2.20
CA ALA A 23 0.36 13.39 1.25
C ALA A 23 -0.67 12.50 0.54
N ASP A 24 -1.96 12.59 0.91
CA ASP A 24 -3.01 11.67 0.49
C ASP A 24 -4.42 12.24 0.73
N GLY A 25 -4.81 13.20 -0.11
CA GLY A 25 -6.19 13.65 -0.23
C GLY A 25 -6.86 13.01 -1.46
N HIS A 26 -8.19 13.06 -1.56
CA HIS A 26 -8.91 12.47 -2.69
C HIS A 26 -9.70 13.47 -3.53
N TRP A 27 -9.74 13.17 -4.83
CA TRP A 27 -10.66 13.79 -5.76
C TRP A 27 -11.81 12.84 -6.09
N LEU A 28 -13.02 13.23 -5.67
CA LEU A 28 -14.27 12.57 -6.00
C LEU A 28 -14.72 12.96 -7.40
N GLU A 29 -14.31 12.14 -8.37
CA GLU A 29 -14.52 12.47 -9.77
C GLU A 29 -15.99 12.36 -10.19
N TYR A 30 -16.46 13.32 -10.99
CA TYR A 30 -17.85 13.33 -11.46
C TYR A 30 -18.03 12.46 -12.72
N LEU A 31 -18.42 11.21 -12.51
CA LEU A 31 -18.54 10.16 -13.54
C LEU A 31 -19.22 10.59 -14.86
N PRO A 32 -20.34 11.33 -14.89
CA PRO A 32 -20.98 11.72 -16.15
C PRO A 32 -20.07 12.53 -17.08
N VAL A 33 -19.29 13.46 -16.51
CA VAL A 33 -18.32 14.27 -17.28
C VAL A 33 -17.11 13.44 -17.66
N MET A 34 -16.58 12.61 -16.74
CA MET A 34 -15.47 11.71 -17.04
C MET A 34 -15.76 10.84 -18.27
N ARG A 35 -16.98 10.29 -18.37
CA ARG A 35 -17.36 9.42 -19.50
C ARG A 35 -17.22 10.13 -20.85
N GLU A 36 -17.65 11.39 -20.93
CA GLU A 36 -17.53 12.18 -22.16
C GLU A 36 -16.07 12.53 -22.46
N GLN A 37 -15.32 12.95 -21.45
CA GLN A 37 -13.91 13.33 -21.60
C GLN A 37 -13.04 12.12 -21.95
N PHE A 38 -13.26 10.97 -21.32
CA PHE A 38 -12.51 9.75 -21.59
C PHE A 38 -12.73 9.27 -23.03
N ARG A 39 -13.94 9.42 -23.56
CA ARG A 39 -14.22 9.16 -24.97
C ARG A 39 -13.39 10.06 -25.87
N LYS A 40 -13.32 11.36 -25.57
CA LYS A 40 -12.54 12.34 -26.36
C LYS A 40 -11.05 12.05 -26.32
N ILE A 41 -10.52 11.65 -25.16
CA ILE A 41 -9.08 11.46 -24.94
C ILE A 41 -8.59 10.12 -25.48
N ALA A 42 -9.31 9.02 -25.21
CA ALA A 42 -8.82 7.66 -25.47
C ALA A 42 -9.87 6.74 -26.12
N GLY A 43 -10.96 7.30 -26.63
CA GLY A 43 -11.97 6.57 -27.40
C GLY A 43 -12.82 5.61 -26.57
N GLU A 44 -13.49 4.69 -27.27
CA GLU A 44 -14.47 3.77 -26.64
C GLU A 44 -13.83 2.79 -25.65
N ALA A 45 -12.55 2.42 -25.82
CA ALA A 45 -11.89 1.51 -24.87
C ALA A 45 -11.81 2.09 -23.44
N ALA A 46 -11.61 3.40 -23.30
CA ALA A 46 -11.62 4.06 -22.00
C ALA A 46 -13.04 4.14 -21.41
N VAL A 47 -14.05 4.31 -22.26
CA VAL A 47 -15.47 4.32 -21.85
C VAL A 47 -15.90 2.94 -21.38
N GLU A 48 -15.53 1.89 -22.10
CA GLU A 48 -15.77 0.49 -21.72
C GLU A 48 -15.07 0.14 -20.40
N GLY A 49 -13.79 0.54 -20.25
CA GLY A 49 -13.06 0.41 -19.01
C GLY A 49 -13.75 1.13 -17.85
N LEU A 50 -14.21 2.36 -18.06
CA LEU A 50 -14.89 3.15 -17.03
C LEU A 50 -16.22 2.50 -16.64
N ALA A 51 -16.99 1.99 -17.60
CA ALA A 51 -18.22 1.27 -17.35
C ALA A 51 -17.96 -0.01 -16.53
N LEU A 52 -16.93 -0.78 -16.89
CA LEU A 52 -16.55 -1.98 -16.15
C LEU A 52 -16.15 -1.65 -14.71
N ALA A 53 -15.25 -0.69 -14.52
CA ALA A 53 -14.79 -0.26 -13.19
C ALA A 53 -15.93 0.25 -12.30
N SER A 54 -16.76 1.16 -12.83
CA SER A 54 -17.88 1.77 -12.08
C SER A 54 -19.04 0.80 -11.80
N SER A 55 -19.17 -0.30 -12.56
CA SER A 55 -20.21 -1.31 -12.33
C SER A 55 -19.86 -2.32 -11.22
N ARG A 56 -18.59 -2.44 -10.81
CA ARG A 56 -18.11 -3.44 -9.85
C ARG A 56 -18.91 -3.43 -8.54
N ILE A 57 -18.95 -2.28 -7.87
CA ILE A 57 -19.64 -2.11 -6.58
C ILE A 57 -21.16 -2.31 -6.73
N PRO A 58 -21.86 -1.63 -7.66
CA PRO A 58 -23.29 -1.86 -7.89
C PRO A 58 -23.64 -3.31 -8.18
N ASN A 59 -22.83 -4.02 -8.97
CA ASN A 59 -23.08 -5.44 -9.28
C ASN A 59 -22.98 -6.33 -8.05
N ALA A 60 -22.03 -6.09 -7.15
CA ALA A 60 -21.93 -6.81 -5.88
C ALA A 60 -23.11 -6.49 -4.94
N LEU A 61 -23.49 -5.21 -4.82
CA LEU A 61 -24.57 -4.78 -3.92
C LEU A 61 -25.97 -5.21 -4.39
N LYS A 62 -26.19 -5.39 -5.70
CA LYS A 62 -27.44 -5.94 -6.25
C LYS A 62 -27.64 -7.43 -5.96
N MET A 63 -26.58 -8.17 -5.61
CA MET A 63 -26.70 -9.59 -5.29
C MET A 63 -27.36 -9.80 -3.93
N SER A 64 -28.29 -10.77 -3.87
CA SER A 64 -28.80 -11.25 -2.59
C SER A 64 -27.65 -11.77 -1.72
N LEU A 65 -27.82 -11.76 -0.40
CA LEU A 65 -26.81 -12.34 0.50
C LEU A 65 -26.56 -13.84 0.18
N GLY A 66 -27.60 -14.58 -0.22
CA GLY A 66 -27.49 -15.97 -0.66
C GLY A 66 -26.61 -16.12 -1.90
N ASP A 67 -26.75 -15.23 -2.88
CA ASP A 67 -25.93 -15.24 -4.09
C ASP A 67 -24.49 -14.87 -3.81
N ARG A 68 -24.24 -13.86 -2.97
CA ARG A 68 -22.89 -13.50 -2.53
C ARG A 68 -22.20 -14.66 -1.82
N ARG A 69 -22.91 -15.37 -0.94
CA ARG A 69 -22.40 -16.58 -0.29
C ARG A 69 -22.06 -17.67 -1.30
N ARG A 70 -22.93 -17.97 -2.27
CA ARG A 70 -22.70 -18.99 -3.30
C ARG A 70 -21.53 -18.64 -4.22
N LYS A 71 -21.40 -17.38 -4.62
CA LYS A 71 -20.37 -16.89 -5.55
C LYS A 71 -19.08 -16.42 -4.87
N ARG A 72 -19.03 -16.46 -3.53
CA ARG A 72 -17.94 -15.90 -2.72
C ARG A 72 -17.60 -14.45 -3.08
N VAL A 73 -18.63 -13.62 -3.23
CA VAL A 73 -18.49 -12.18 -3.45
C VAL A 73 -18.61 -11.45 -2.13
N GLY A 74 -17.61 -10.65 -1.78
CA GLY A 74 -17.57 -9.85 -0.55
C GLY A 74 -18.61 -8.74 -0.55
N MET A 75 -18.99 -8.30 0.66
CA MET A 75 -19.75 -7.06 0.83
C MET A 75 -18.86 -5.86 0.50
N GLU A 76 -19.35 -5.00 -0.39
CA GLU A 76 -18.71 -3.74 -0.78
C GLU A 76 -19.21 -2.58 0.10
N GLY A 77 -18.48 -1.46 0.06
CA GLY A 77 -18.89 -0.22 0.70
C GLY A 77 -20.18 0.31 0.07
N PHE A 78 -21.18 0.55 0.90
CA PHE A 78 -22.42 1.25 0.54
C PHE A 78 -22.46 2.57 1.30
N TRP A 79 -23.04 3.62 0.70
CA TRP A 79 -23.02 4.98 1.25
C TRP A 79 -21.61 5.47 1.61
N SER A 80 -20.62 5.11 0.80
CA SER A 80 -19.18 5.35 1.03
C SER A 80 -18.74 6.79 0.77
N SER A 81 -19.63 7.76 0.96
CA SER A 81 -19.45 9.13 0.51
C SER A 81 -20.20 10.06 1.45
N PRO A 82 -19.50 10.99 2.14
CA PRO A 82 -20.15 11.97 2.99
C PRO A 82 -21.24 12.72 2.21
N SER A 83 -22.44 12.76 2.79
CA SER A 83 -23.62 13.36 2.14
C SER A 83 -24.28 14.44 2.98
N GLU A 84 -24.03 14.47 4.30
CA GLU A 84 -24.59 15.47 5.21
C GLU A 84 -23.85 16.80 5.09
N ASN A 85 -22.52 16.78 5.18
CA ASN A 85 -21.68 17.95 4.96
C ASN A 85 -21.47 18.20 3.45
N VAL A 86 -22.41 18.93 2.85
CA VAL A 86 -22.38 19.26 1.41
C VAL A 86 -21.15 20.10 1.03
N LEU A 87 -20.66 20.95 1.94
CA LEU A 87 -19.48 21.77 1.68
C LEU A 87 -18.25 20.88 1.48
N ASP A 88 -18.04 19.91 2.36
CA ASP A 88 -16.94 18.94 2.27
C ASP A 88 -17.09 18.04 1.05
N ARG A 89 -18.31 17.53 0.79
CA ARG A 89 -18.58 16.78 -0.44
C ARG A 89 -18.23 17.58 -1.69
N ALA A 90 -18.62 18.85 -1.76
CA ALA A 90 -18.29 19.73 -2.88
C ALA A 90 -16.80 20.03 -2.97
N THR A 91 -16.11 20.09 -1.83
CA THR A 91 -14.66 20.38 -1.75
C THR A 91 -13.86 19.26 -2.38
N ALA A 92 -14.14 18.01 -2.01
CA ALA A 92 -13.49 16.86 -2.65
C ALA A 92 -13.92 16.64 -4.11
N MET A 93 -15.03 17.23 -4.58
CA MET A 93 -15.47 17.12 -5.98
C MET A 93 -14.91 18.21 -6.90
N PHE A 94 -14.71 19.43 -6.39
CA PHE A 94 -14.41 20.62 -7.19
C PHE A 94 -13.01 21.16 -6.87
N PRO A 95 -12.02 20.97 -7.77
CA PRO A 95 -10.63 21.38 -7.54
C PRO A 95 -10.47 22.84 -7.10
N ARG A 96 -11.29 23.75 -7.65
CA ARG A 96 -11.30 25.16 -7.25
C ARG A 96 -11.67 25.35 -5.79
N LEU A 97 -12.73 24.70 -5.33
CA LEU A 97 -13.22 24.83 -3.97
C LEU A 97 -12.23 24.17 -3.00
N PHE A 98 -11.63 23.05 -3.37
CA PHE A 98 -10.54 22.45 -2.60
C PHE A 98 -9.41 23.47 -2.40
N TYR A 99 -8.90 24.04 -3.49
CA TYR A 99 -7.85 25.05 -3.44
C TYR A 99 -8.22 26.25 -2.55
N GLU A 100 -9.43 26.79 -2.69
CA GLU A 100 -9.91 27.92 -1.88
C GLU A 100 -10.04 27.57 -0.38
N ARG A 101 -10.30 26.30 -0.04
CA ARG A 101 -10.49 25.85 1.35
C ARG A 101 -9.21 25.38 2.05
N LEU A 102 -8.10 25.14 1.35
CA LEU A 102 -6.86 24.66 1.97
C LEU A 102 -6.45 25.44 3.24
N ASP A 103 -6.64 26.77 3.25
CA ASP A 103 -6.37 27.61 4.42
C ASP A 103 -7.28 27.32 5.61
N ASP A 104 -8.56 27.05 5.35
CA ASP A 104 -9.55 26.70 6.38
C ASP A 104 -9.37 25.25 6.87
N LEU A 105 -8.76 24.39 6.06
CA LEU A 105 -8.35 23.04 6.43
C LEU A 105 -6.98 23.01 7.13
N GLY A 106 -6.26 24.14 7.19
CA GLY A 106 -4.93 24.20 7.79
C GLY A 106 -3.84 23.47 6.99
N ILE A 107 -4.05 23.25 5.68
CA ILE A 107 -3.15 22.52 4.78
C ILE A 107 -2.46 23.52 3.83
N ASP A 108 -1.13 23.47 3.71
CA ASP A 108 -0.42 24.35 2.76
C ASP A 108 -0.35 23.75 1.36
N PHE A 109 -0.19 22.42 1.27
CA PHE A 109 -0.02 21.69 0.03
C PHE A 109 -0.68 20.31 0.13
N SER A 110 -1.37 19.86 -0.92
CA SER A 110 -2.02 18.54 -0.97
C SER A 110 -1.64 17.76 -2.22
N VAL A 111 -1.30 16.49 -2.01
CA VAL A 111 -1.21 15.47 -3.05
C VAL A 111 -2.57 14.80 -3.16
N VAL A 112 -3.14 14.78 -4.37
CA VAL A 112 -4.50 14.27 -4.59
C VAL A 112 -4.53 13.00 -5.43
N TYR A 113 -5.13 11.95 -4.88
CA TYR A 113 -5.35 10.67 -5.51
C TYR A 113 -6.78 10.56 -6.07
N PRO A 114 -7.00 9.70 -7.09
CA PRO A 114 -8.35 9.35 -7.52
C PRO A 114 -9.18 8.73 -6.41
N THR A 115 -10.51 8.79 -6.51
CA THR A 115 -11.41 7.86 -5.79
C THR A 115 -11.93 6.77 -6.74
N ALA A 116 -12.55 7.15 -7.85
CA ALA A 116 -13.01 6.21 -8.87
C ALA A 116 -11.83 5.49 -9.53
N GLY A 117 -10.74 6.23 -9.77
CA GLY A 117 -9.52 5.74 -10.40
C GLY A 117 -8.68 4.74 -9.59
N LEU A 118 -8.93 4.56 -8.29
CA LEU A 118 -8.17 3.64 -7.41
C LEU A 118 -8.09 2.20 -7.93
N SER A 119 -9.05 1.79 -8.76
CA SER A 119 -9.13 0.43 -9.31
C SER A 119 -8.72 0.34 -10.79
N PHE A 120 -8.51 1.45 -11.48
CA PHE A 120 -8.32 1.47 -12.94
C PHE A 120 -7.10 0.67 -13.36
N HIS A 121 -5.99 0.82 -12.63
CA HIS A 121 -4.75 0.10 -12.87
C HIS A 121 -4.86 -1.43 -12.71
N ARG A 122 -5.96 -1.95 -12.14
CA ARG A 122 -6.19 -3.38 -11.87
C ARG A 122 -7.12 -4.05 -12.88
N LEU A 123 -7.71 -3.31 -13.81
CA LEU A 123 -8.56 -3.90 -14.85
C LEU A 123 -7.79 -4.98 -15.60
N ALA A 124 -8.39 -6.16 -15.77
CA ALA A 124 -7.71 -7.31 -16.37
C ALA A 124 -7.44 -7.10 -17.88
N ASP A 125 -8.40 -6.52 -18.60
CA ASP A 125 -8.27 -6.25 -20.03
C ASP A 125 -7.22 -5.16 -20.28
N THR A 126 -6.14 -5.52 -20.97
CA THR A 126 -5.00 -4.63 -21.24
C THR A 126 -5.39 -3.39 -22.03
N LYS A 127 -6.29 -3.51 -23.02
CA LYS A 127 -6.68 -2.37 -23.87
C LYS A 127 -7.49 -1.37 -23.06
N MET A 128 -8.48 -1.85 -22.30
CA MET A 128 -9.31 -1.01 -21.44
C MET A 128 -8.49 -0.36 -20.32
N ARG A 129 -7.63 -1.14 -19.65
CA ARG A 129 -6.76 -0.67 -18.56
C ARG A 129 -5.86 0.48 -19.01
N ARG A 130 -5.13 0.29 -20.12
CA ARG A 130 -4.24 1.33 -20.64
C ARG A 130 -5.01 2.58 -21.07
N ALA A 131 -6.13 2.40 -21.77
CA ALA A 131 -6.95 3.51 -22.25
C ALA A 131 -7.56 4.32 -21.09
N ILE A 132 -8.09 3.66 -20.06
CA ILE A 132 -8.71 4.36 -18.92
C ILE A 132 -7.67 5.07 -18.04
N CYS A 133 -6.50 4.46 -17.81
CA CYS A 133 -5.40 5.12 -17.07
C CYS A 133 -4.91 6.36 -17.83
N ARG A 134 -4.66 6.22 -19.14
CA ARG A 134 -4.26 7.35 -20.00
C ARG A 134 -5.30 8.48 -19.99
N ALA A 135 -6.59 8.12 -20.12
CA ALA A 135 -7.69 9.08 -20.11
C ALA A 135 -7.79 9.81 -18.76
N TYR A 136 -7.66 9.09 -17.64
CA TYR A 136 -7.63 9.69 -16.32
C TYR A 136 -6.46 10.65 -16.17
N ASN A 137 -5.25 10.24 -16.56
CA ASN A 137 -4.04 11.05 -16.39
C ASN A 137 -4.13 12.37 -17.15
N VAL A 138 -4.61 12.36 -18.39
CA VAL A 138 -4.85 13.59 -19.16
C VAL A 138 -5.93 14.45 -18.50
N PHE A 139 -7.06 13.84 -18.15
CA PHE A 139 -8.18 14.56 -17.56
C PHE A 139 -7.81 15.21 -16.22
N THR A 140 -7.14 14.49 -15.32
CA THR A 140 -6.74 15.00 -14.00
C THR A 140 -5.69 16.12 -14.13
N ALA A 141 -4.73 15.98 -15.05
CA ALA A 141 -3.74 17.01 -15.30
C ALA A 141 -4.39 18.32 -15.74
N GLU A 142 -5.41 18.27 -16.61
CA GLU A 142 -6.15 19.46 -17.03
C GLU A 142 -6.98 20.09 -15.90
N GLN A 143 -7.66 19.28 -15.07
CA GLN A 143 -8.51 19.79 -13.98
C GLN A 143 -7.71 20.52 -12.89
N PHE A 144 -6.51 20.03 -12.55
CA PHE A 144 -5.71 20.58 -11.47
C PHE A 144 -4.64 21.58 -11.92
N LYS A 145 -4.40 21.74 -13.23
CA LYS A 145 -3.43 22.71 -13.77
C LYS A 145 -3.55 24.13 -13.19
N PRO A 146 -4.76 24.70 -12.96
CA PRO A 146 -4.89 26.05 -12.40
C PRO A 146 -4.49 26.17 -10.92
N TYR A 147 -4.30 25.05 -10.21
CA TYR A 147 -4.10 24.97 -8.76
C TYR A 147 -2.73 24.34 -8.39
N ALA A 148 -1.84 24.23 -9.37
CA ALA A 148 -0.59 23.47 -9.29
C ALA A 148 0.46 24.05 -8.32
N ASP A 149 0.24 25.25 -7.78
CA ASP A 149 1.07 25.85 -6.75
C ASP A 149 0.81 25.26 -5.34
N ARG A 150 -0.37 24.67 -5.12
CA ARG A 150 -0.74 24.04 -3.84
C ARG A 150 -1.31 22.64 -3.93
N ILE A 151 -1.70 22.18 -5.13
CA ILE A 151 -2.30 20.86 -5.32
C ILE A 151 -1.58 20.13 -6.45
N ILE A 152 -1.18 18.88 -6.22
CA ILE A 152 -0.62 18.02 -7.26
C ILE A 152 -1.38 16.69 -7.38
N PRO A 153 -1.94 16.36 -8.55
CA PRO A 153 -2.61 15.09 -8.73
C PRO A 153 -1.63 13.95 -9.01
N ALA A 154 -1.97 12.76 -8.53
CA ALA A 154 -1.24 11.53 -8.81
C ALA A 154 -1.65 10.92 -10.17
N ALA A 155 -0.68 10.60 -11.01
CA ALA A 155 -0.90 9.85 -12.23
C ALA A 155 -1.08 8.36 -11.93
N ILE A 156 -2.09 7.71 -12.50
CA ILE A 156 -2.31 6.27 -12.38
C ILE A 156 -1.37 5.54 -13.35
N ILE A 157 -0.48 4.71 -12.81
CA ILE A 157 0.44 3.88 -13.59
C ILE A 157 -0.01 2.42 -13.53
N PRO A 158 -0.42 1.81 -14.66
CA PRO A 158 -0.74 0.40 -14.72
C PRO A 158 0.52 -0.47 -14.66
N MET A 159 0.57 -1.36 -13.68
CA MET A 159 1.76 -2.16 -13.34
C MET A 159 1.64 -3.63 -13.78
N TYR A 160 0.81 -3.96 -14.78
CA TYR A 160 0.64 -5.36 -15.20
C TYR A 160 1.87 -5.91 -15.93
N THR A 161 2.57 -5.09 -16.70
CA THR A 161 3.86 -5.44 -17.33
C THR A 161 4.83 -4.26 -17.18
N PRO A 162 6.15 -4.51 -17.13
CA PRO A 162 7.15 -3.46 -17.08
C PRO A 162 7.05 -2.46 -18.24
N GLU A 163 6.80 -2.95 -19.45
CA GLU A 163 6.70 -2.13 -20.66
C GLU A 163 5.51 -1.17 -20.60
N GLU A 164 4.36 -1.68 -20.14
CA GLU A 164 3.16 -0.88 -19.93
C GLU A 164 3.37 0.21 -18.87
N ALA A 165 4.02 -0.13 -17.76
CA ALA A 165 4.32 0.82 -16.69
C ALA A 165 5.27 1.92 -17.17
N ILE A 166 6.37 1.55 -17.85
CA ILE A 166 7.38 2.49 -18.35
C ILE A 166 6.76 3.47 -19.35
N GLU A 167 5.93 2.99 -20.28
CA GLU A 167 5.29 3.87 -21.25
C GLU A 167 4.41 4.92 -20.57
N GLU A 168 3.59 4.51 -19.58
CA GLU A 168 2.72 5.44 -18.87
C GLU A 168 3.51 6.39 -17.96
N LEU A 169 4.60 5.93 -17.33
CA LEU A 169 5.51 6.78 -16.57
C LEU A 169 6.10 7.89 -17.43
N GLU A 170 6.60 7.55 -18.62
CA GLU A 170 7.17 8.52 -19.55
C GLU A 170 6.10 9.49 -20.06
N PHE A 171 4.90 9.00 -20.36
CA PHE A 171 3.80 9.85 -20.77
C PHE A 171 3.40 10.84 -19.66
N ALA A 172 3.10 10.35 -18.47
CA ALA A 172 2.66 11.17 -17.34
C ALA A 172 3.70 12.23 -16.95
N SER A 173 4.98 11.84 -16.90
CA SER A 173 6.06 12.75 -16.55
C SER A 173 6.41 13.73 -17.67
N LYS A 174 6.70 13.24 -18.88
CA LYS A 174 7.27 14.07 -19.95
C LYS A 174 6.22 14.85 -20.73
N GLN A 175 5.02 14.31 -20.90
CA GLN A 175 3.96 14.94 -21.70
C GLN A 175 3.01 15.77 -20.83
N LEU A 176 2.65 15.26 -19.65
CA LEU A 176 1.72 15.97 -18.75
C LEU A 176 2.42 16.79 -17.67
N GLY A 177 3.69 16.51 -17.37
CA GLY A 177 4.43 17.20 -16.31
C GLY A 177 4.01 16.80 -14.89
N LEU A 178 3.31 15.67 -14.73
CA LEU A 178 2.91 15.16 -13.42
C LEU A 178 4.14 14.64 -12.66
N LYS A 179 4.17 14.93 -11.35
CA LYS A 179 5.32 14.61 -10.47
C LYS A 179 5.00 13.61 -9.37
N VAL A 180 3.75 13.16 -9.28
CA VAL A 180 3.30 12.12 -8.35
C VAL A 180 2.70 10.98 -9.15
N ILE A 181 2.99 9.75 -8.75
CA ILE A 181 2.50 8.53 -9.39
C ILE A 181 1.86 7.59 -8.39
N MET A 182 0.63 7.18 -8.68
CA MET A 182 -0.06 6.10 -8.00
C MET A 182 0.20 4.78 -8.73
N VAL A 183 0.82 3.83 -8.04
CA VAL A 183 1.08 2.50 -8.56
C VAL A 183 0.28 1.44 -7.79
N GLY A 184 0.12 0.28 -8.43
CA GLY A 184 -0.47 -0.89 -7.80
C GLY A 184 0.56 -1.98 -7.53
N GLY A 185 0.35 -2.74 -6.46
CA GLY A 185 0.88 -4.11 -6.34
C GLY A 185 -0.23 -5.15 -6.43
N LEU A 186 0.05 -6.40 -6.07
CA LEU A 186 -0.93 -7.50 -6.09
C LEU A 186 -1.60 -7.67 -7.46
N MET A 187 -0.79 -7.66 -8.53
CA MET A 187 -1.32 -7.89 -9.88
C MET A 187 -1.90 -9.30 -9.95
N ARG A 188 -3.13 -9.43 -10.44
CA ARG A 188 -3.80 -10.73 -10.56
C ARG A 188 -3.15 -11.50 -11.70
N ARG A 189 -2.57 -12.65 -11.37
CA ARG A 189 -1.94 -13.55 -12.33
C ARG A 189 -2.66 -14.89 -12.31
N PRO A 190 -3.01 -15.48 -13.46
CA PRO A 190 -3.55 -16.83 -13.47
C PRO A 190 -2.50 -17.83 -12.98
N VAL A 191 -2.93 -18.88 -12.29
CA VAL A 191 -2.07 -20.02 -12.00
C VAL A 191 -1.84 -20.78 -13.30
N ALA A 192 -0.61 -20.76 -13.81
CA ALA A 192 -0.25 -21.31 -15.13
C ALA A 192 -0.75 -22.75 -15.32
N ALA A 193 -0.53 -23.62 -14.34
CA ALA A 193 -0.98 -25.01 -14.39
C ALA A 193 -2.51 -25.16 -14.57
N VAL A 194 -3.32 -24.25 -13.98
CA VAL A 194 -4.78 -24.26 -14.15
C VAL A 194 -5.16 -23.64 -15.49
N ALA A 195 -4.48 -22.58 -15.91
CA ALA A 195 -4.72 -21.97 -17.22
C ALA A 195 -4.46 -22.94 -18.38
N GLU A 196 -3.43 -23.79 -18.25
CA GLU A 196 -3.10 -24.83 -19.24
C GLU A 196 -4.10 -26.00 -19.20
N ALA A 197 -4.42 -26.51 -18.01
CA ALA A 197 -5.27 -27.70 -17.88
C ALA A 197 -6.78 -27.39 -18.01
N GLN A 198 -7.22 -26.23 -17.55
CA GLN A 198 -8.63 -25.82 -17.46
C GLN A 198 -8.80 -24.31 -17.75
N PRO A 199 -8.69 -23.88 -19.03
CA PRO A 199 -8.72 -22.46 -19.40
C PRO A 199 -9.96 -21.70 -18.88
N ASP A 200 -11.13 -22.34 -18.90
CA ASP A 200 -12.39 -21.73 -18.42
C ASP A 200 -12.41 -21.47 -16.90
N ALA A 201 -11.63 -22.23 -16.14
CA ALA A 201 -11.52 -22.12 -14.69
C ALA A 201 -10.38 -21.18 -14.24
N ALA A 202 -9.47 -20.80 -15.14
CA ALA A 202 -8.27 -20.01 -14.84
C ALA A 202 -8.59 -18.70 -14.10
N LYS A 203 -9.69 -18.04 -14.46
CA LYS A 203 -10.18 -16.81 -13.82
C LYS A 203 -10.56 -16.94 -12.33
N TYR A 204 -10.63 -18.17 -11.81
CA TYR A 204 -10.90 -18.47 -10.41
C TYR A 204 -9.67 -18.97 -9.66
N ALA A 205 -8.59 -19.28 -10.38
CA ALA A 205 -7.33 -19.76 -9.84
C ALA A 205 -6.25 -18.74 -10.17
N GLU A 206 -6.12 -17.73 -9.32
CA GLU A 206 -5.18 -16.64 -9.48
C GLU A 206 -4.29 -16.51 -8.25
N TRP A 207 -3.09 -15.99 -8.46
CA TRP A 207 -2.20 -15.50 -7.42
C TRP A 207 -1.99 -14.00 -7.58
N PHE A 208 -1.45 -13.37 -6.54
CA PHE A 208 -1.32 -11.91 -6.47
C PHE A 208 0.16 -11.54 -6.45
N ASP A 209 0.63 -11.05 -7.58
CA ASP A 209 2.01 -10.67 -7.83
C ASP A 209 2.35 -9.36 -7.11
N VAL A 210 3.28 -9.45 -6.16
CA VAL A 210 3.77 -8.32 -5.34
C VAL A 210 4.78 -7.44 -6.08
N ILE A 211 5.05 -7.72 -7.36
CA ILE A 211 5.92 -6.95 -8.26
C ILE A 211 7.34 -6.74 -7.71
N GLY A 212 7.85 -7.76 -7.02
CA GLY A 212 9.16 -7.79 -6.39
C GLY A 212 9.71 -9.21 -6.46
N ILE A 213 9.88 -9.85 -5.30
CA ILE A 213 10.27 -11.26 -5.23
C ILE A 213 9.29 -12.17 -5.99
N ASP A 214 9.84 -13.14 -6.72
CA ASP A 214 9.15 -14.21 -7.45
C ASP A 214 8.09 -13.75 -8.48
N SER A 215 8.19 -12.51 -8.96
CA SER A 215 7.37 -12.05 -10.08
C SER A 215 7.81 -12.70 -11.40
N ASP A 216 6.86 -13.06 -12.26
CA ASP A 216 7.14 -13.54 -13.62
C ASP A 216 7.76 -12.44 -14.52
N HIS A 217 7.69 -11.19 -14.09
CA HIS A 217 8.25 -10.03 -14.79
C HIS A 217 9.38 -9.38 -14.00
N ASP A 218 10.41 -8.90 -14.71
CA ASP A 218 11.44 -8.06 -14.12
C ASP A 218 10.98 -6.59 -14.05
N TYR A 219 10.76 -6.09 -12.84
CA TYR A 219 10.38 -4.68 -12.59
C TYR A 219 11.56 -3.75 -12.36
N ASP A 220 12.81 -4.23 -12.33
CA ASP A 220 13.99 -3.37 -12.20
C ASP A 220 14.04 -2.25 -13.27
N PRO A 221 13.67 -2.49 -14.55
CA PRO A 221 13.56 -1.42 -15.54
C PRO A 221 12.54 -0.33 -15.17
N VAL A 222 11.44 -0.69 -14.47
CA VAL A 222 10.44 0.27 -13.99
C VAL A 222 11.04 1.12 -12.88
N TRP A 223 11.71 0.51 -11.91
CA TRP A 223 12.38 1.23 -10.81
C TRP A 223 13.49 2.15 -11.33
N GLN A 224 14.25 1.69 -12.32
CA GLN A 224 15.24 2.51 -12.99
C GLN A 224 14.59 3.70 -13.71
N LYS A 225 13.45 3.49 -14.38
CA LYS A 225 12.69 4.58 -15.01
C LYS A 225 12.17 5.59 -13.98
N CYS A 226 11.66 5.13 -12.84
CA CYS A 226 11.26 5.99 -11.73
C CYS A 226 12.41 6.87 -11.24
N ARG A 227 13.61 6.30 -11.09
CA ARG A 227 14.83 7.07 -10.74
C ARG A 227 15.20 8.12 -11.79
N GLU A 228 15.16 7.75 -13.07
CA GLU A 228 15.44 8.68 -14.19
C GLU A 228 14.47 9.87 -14.22
N LEU A 229 13.19 9.60 -14.00
CA LEU A 229 12.12 10.61 -14.02
C LEU A 229 11.98 11.34 -12.68
N LYS A 230 12.70 10.91 -11.63
CA LYS A 230 12.58 11.41 -10.25
C LYS A 230 11.16 11.30 -9.71
N LEU A 231 10.54 10.14 -9.96
CA LEU A 231 9.22 9.80 -9.48
C LEU A 231 9.33 8.71 -8.41
N ALA A 232 8.85 8.99 -7.21
CA ALA A 232 8.77 8.01 -6.14
C ALA A 232 7.43 7.25 -6.24
N PRO A 233 7.41 5.90 -6.34
CA PRO A 233 6.16 5.15 -6.41
C PRO A 233 5.38 5.24 -5.09
N SER A 234 4.12 5.68 -5.14
CA SER A 234 3.18 5.53 -4.04
C SER A 234 2.18 4.41 -4.33
N PHE A 235 2.22 3.38 -3.50
CA PHE A 235 1.33 2.23 -3.58
C PHE A 235 0.00 2.57 -2.93
N HIS A 236 -1.02 2.66 -3.77
CA HIS A 236 -2.38 2.89 -3.32
C HIS A 236 -3.27 1.70 -3.70
N ASN A 237 -2.98 0.57 -3.06
CA ASN A 237 -3.59 -0.71 -3.36
C ASN A 237 -4.24 -1.33 -2.14
N GLY A 238 -5.52 -1.67 -2.25
CA GLY A 238 -6.28 -2.30 -1.18
C GLY A 238 -6.54 -3.79 -1.41
N ALA A 239 -6.47 -4.61 -0.35
CA ALA A 239 -6.76 -6.05 -0.39
C ALA A 239 -8.22 -6.43 -0.06
N ARG A 240 -9.19 -5.52 -0.24
CA ARG A 240 -10.61 -5.86 -0.08
C ARG A 240 -11.01 -6.96 -1.07
N SER A 241 -11.78 -7.93 -0.60
CA SER A 241 -12.21 -9.09 -1.39
C SER A 241 -11.07 -10.00 -1.88
N ILE A 242 -9.86 -9.85 -1.31
CA ILE A 242 -8.72 -10.74 -1.55
C ILE A 242 -8.54 -11.66 -0.33
N LEU A 243 -8.38 -12.96 -0.58
CA LEU A 243 -8.08 -13.99 0.42
C LEU A 243 -9.02 -13.93 1.64
N LEU A 244 -8.46 -13.61 2.83
CA LEU A 244 -9.15 -13.66 4.12
C LEU A 244 -10.12 -12.48 4.33
N ARG A 245 -10.21 -11.52 3.39
CA ARG A 245 -11.03 -10.31 3.49
C ARG A 245 -12.26 -10.36 2.59
N ASN A 246 -13.01 -11.45 2.68
CA ASN A 246 -14.10 -11.76 1.75
C ASN A 246 -15.40 -12.21 2.45
N SER A 247 -15.79 -11.48 3.49
CA SER A 247 -17.09 -11.63 4.14
C SER A 247 -18.20 -11.17 3.19
N PRO A 248 -19.19 -12.03 2.89
CA PRO A 248 -20.28 -11.68 1.98
C PRO A 248 -21.30 -10.72 2.61
N SER A 249 -21.24 -10.42 3.91
CA SER A 249 -22.26 -9.63 4.62
C SER A 249 -21.72 -8.44 5.40
N ASN A 250 -20.40 -8.32 5.59
CA ASN A 250 -19.83 -7.31 6.47
C ASN A 250 -18.72 -6.53 5.75
N PHE A 251 -18.98 -5.25 5.49
CA PHE A 251 -18.03 -4.34 4.85
C PHE A 251 -16.82 -4.07 5.76
N CYS A 252 -17.03 -3.74 7.03
CA CYS A 252 -15.95 -3.42 7.96
C CYS A 252 -14.96 -4.59 8.12
N PHE A 253 -15.45 -5.83 8.13
CA PHE A 253 -14.58 -7.02 8.12
C PHE A 253 -13.67 -7.05 6.87
N ASN A 254 -14.20 -6.65 5.71
CA ASN A 254 -13.41 -6.57 4.49
C ASN A 254 -12.49 -5.34 4.47
N HIS A 255 -12.92 -4.24 5.11
CA HIS A 255 -12.27 -2.92 5.10
C HIS A 255 -11.08 -2.82 6.05
N ILE A 256 -11.29 -3.05 7.36
CA ILE A 256 -10.31 -2.69 8.39
C ILE A 256 -8.96 -3.38 8.14
N GLY A 257 -7.90 -2.60 7.90
CA GLY A 257 -6.54 -3.07 7.63
C GLY A 257 -6.30 -3.67 6.23
N HIS A 258 -7.19 -3.40 5.26
CA HIS A 258 -7.04 -3.93 3.91
C HIS A 258 -5.88 -3.27 3.13
N PHE A 259 -5.61 -1.98 3.35
CA PHE A 259 -4.45 -1.30 2.78
C PHE A 259 -3.17 -1.74 3.48
N ALA A 260 -3.16 -1.80 4.82
CA ALA A 260 -2.06 -2.37 5.60
C ALA A 260 -1.65 -3.77 5.11
N SER A 261 -2.61 -4.66 4.85
CA SER A 261 -2.34 -6.01 4.34
C SER A 261 -1.71 -6.02 2.95
N ALA A 262 -2.14 -5.13 2.05
CA ALA A 262 -1.58 -5.03 0.71
C ALA A 262 -0.19 -4.38 0.73
N GLY A 263 -0.03 -3.26 1.44
CA GLY A 263 1.24 -2.57 1.67
C GLY A 263 2.28 -3.49 2.31
N HIS A 264 1.88 -4.26 3.33
CA HIS A 264 2.74 -5.25 3.97
C HIS A 264 3.26 -6.29 2.98
N ALA A 265 2.39 -6.86 2.13
CA ALA A 265 2.80 -7.86 1.14
C ALA A 265 3.78 -7.28 0.11
N VAL A 266 3.49 -6.08 -0.42
CA VAL A 266 4.32 -5.43 -1.45
C VAL A 266 5.64 -4.93 -0.86
N CYS A 267 5.62 -4.22 0.27
CA CYS A 267 6.83 -3.76 0.96
C CYS A 267 7.80 -4.91 1.25
N LYS A 268 7.26 -6.01 1.79
CA LYS A 268 8.03 -7.24 2.02
C LYS A 268 8.56 -7.83 0.70
N GLY A 269 7.74 -7.86 -0.34
CA GLY A 269 8.14 -8.36 -1.67
C GLY A 269 9.27 -7.54 -2.31
N LEU A 270 9.23 -6.22 -2.20
CA LEU A 270 10.31 -5.33 -2.65
C LEU A 270 11.59 -5.53 -1.83
N PHE A 271 11.45 -5.64 -0.49
CA PHE A 271 12.60 -5.83 0.39
C PHE A 271 13.31 -7.16 0.13
N PHE A 272 12.61 -8.30 0.26
CA PHE A 272 13.19 -9.63 0.01
C PHE A 272 13.53 -9.86 -1.46
N GLY A 273 12.89 -9.13 -2.38
CA GLY A 273 13.29 -9.07 -3.78
C GLY A 273 14.63 -8.35 -4.00
N GLY A 274 15.22 -7.72 -2.97
CA GLY A 274 16.49 -6.98 -3.04
C GLY A 274 16.39 -5.61 -3.69
N VAL A 275 15.17 -5.08 -3.90
CA VAL A 275 14.94 -3.83 -4.66
C VAL A 275 15.63 -2.65 -3.98
N THR A 276 15.51 -2.48 -2.66
CA THR A 276 16.15 -1.37 -1.94
C THR A 276 17.67 -1.48 -1.90
N ARG A 277 18.24 -2.68 -2.13
CA ARG A 277 19.68 -2.86 -2.29
C ARG A 277 20.15 -2.43 -3.67
N ARG A 278 19.38 -2.73 -4.73
CA ARG A 278 19.70 -2.35 -6.12
C ARG A 278 19.38 -0.88 -6.42
N PHE A 279 18.37 -0.32 -5.77
CA PHE A 279 17.93 1.06 -5.91
C PHE A 279 17.95 1.79 -4.55
N PRO A 280 19.16 2.00 -3.98
CA PRO A 280 19.33 2.49 -2.60
C PRO A 280 19.03 3.98 -2.41
N ASP A 281 18.54 4.66 -3.44
CA ASP A 281 18.16 6.06 -3.51
C ASP A 281 16.69 6.27 -3.95
N LEU A 282 15.96 5.20 -4.30
CA LEU A 282 14.55 5.26 -4.64
C LEU A 282 13.68 5.04 -3.40
N ASN A 283 12.70 5.93 -3.22
CA ASN A 283 11.74 5.86 -2.12
C ASN A 283 10.43 5.22 -2.60
N PHE A 284 9.71 4.56 -1.69
CA PHE A 284 8.40 3.97 -1.93
C PHE A 284 7.45 4.32 -0.79
N ALA A 285 6.24 4.75 -1.10
CA ALA A 285 5.19 4.99 -0.11
C ALA A 285 4.10 3.92 -0.17
N PHE A 286 3.47 3.64 0.95
CA PHE A 286 2.29 2.77 1.07
C PHE A 286 1.18 3.55 1.78
N LEU A 287 0.11 3.85 1.06
CA LEU A 287 -0.92 4.80 1.48
C LEU A 287 -2.10 4.11 2.20
N GLU A 288 -2.78 4.89 3.05
CA GLU A 288 -3.94 4.49 3.88
C GLU A 288 -3.75 3.23 4.76
N GLY A 289 -2.52 2.79 4.96
CA GLY A 289 -2.21 1.57 5.72
C GLY A 289 -1.95 1.82 7.20
N GLY A 290 -1.67 3.07 7.58
CA GLY A 290 -1.03 3.40 8.84
C GLY A 290 0.40 2.88 8.91
N VAL A 291 1.12 3.22 9.98
CA VAL A 291 2.52 2.82 10.19
C VAL A 291 2.68 1.59 11.10
N GLY A 292 1.63 1.20 11.82
CA GLY A 292 1.70 0.10 12.82
C GLY A 292 2.19 -1.23 12.24
N TRP A 293 1.66 -1.62 11.07
CA TRP A 293 2.10 -2.85 10.38
C TRP A 293 3.56 -2.76 9.92
N ALA A 294 4.06 -1.57 9.62
CA ALA A 294 5.43 -1.36 9.17
C ALA A 294 6.43 -1.43 10.34
N CYS A 295 6.05 -0.91 11.52
CA CYS A 295 6.81 -1.10 12.75
C CYS A 295 6.96 -2.60 13.08
N MET A 296 5.86 -3.35 12.99
CA MET A 296 5.87 -4.81 13.17
C MET A 296 6.73 -5.50 12.11
N LEU A 297 6.52 -5.21 10.82
CA LEU A 297 7.30 -5.79 9.73
C LEU A 297 8.81 -5.54 9.92
N TYR A 298 9.20 -4.31 10.26
CA TYR A 298 10.60 -3.98 10.50
C TYR A 298 11.17 -4.78 11.69
N ALA A 299 10.41 -4.91 12.78
CA ALA A 299 10.83 -5.73 13.91
C ALA A 299 10.96 -7.21 13.54
N ASP A 300 10.01 -7.74 12.77
CA ASP A 300 10.01 -9.10 12.27
C ASP A 300 11.20 -9.34 11.34
N LEU A 301 11.52 -8.41 10.44
CA LEU A 301 12.69 -8.51 9.56
C LEU A 301 13.98 -8.65 10.36
N VAL A 302 14.15 -7.87 11.44
CA VAL A 302 15.32 -7.97 12.32
C VAL A 302 15.33 -9.29 13.08
N GLY A 303 14.21 -9.66 13.71
CA GLY A 303 14.11 -10.88 14.52
C GLY A 303 14.24 -12.17 13.70
N HIS A 304 13.77 -12.18 12.45
CA HIS A 304 13.90 -13.34 11.55
C HIS A 304 15.29 -13.42 10.94
N TRP A 305 15.95 -12.29 10.64
CA TRP A 305 17.32 -12.32 10.14
C TRP A 305 18.26 -13.02 11.13
N GLU A 306 18.08 -12.83 12.44
CA GLU A 306 18.84 -13.54 13.48
C GLU A 306 18.73 -15.07 13.44
N LYS A 307 17.74 -15.62 12.72
CA LYS A 307 17.42 -17.05 12.67
C LYS A 307 17.54 -17.64 11.26
N ARG A 308 17.30 -16.83 10.23
CA ARG A 308 17.10 -17.24 8.84
C ARG A 308 18.17 -16.71 7.87
N ASN A 309 19.15 -15.94 8.36
CA ASN A 309 20.34 -15.64 7.56
C ASN A 309 21.19 -16.90 7.32
N GLY A 310 22.09 -16.86 6.34
CA GLY A 310 22.85 -18.02 5.87
C GLY A 310 23.70 -18.72 6.94
N GLU A 311 24.15 -18.02 7.98
CA GLU A 311 24.85 -18.65 9.11
C GLU A 311 23.88 -19.14 10.19
N ALA A 312 22.89 -18.31 10.56
CA ALA A 312 21.95 -18.64 11.62
C ALA A 312 21.08 -19.86 11.28
N ILE A 313 20.66 -19.99 10.01
CA ILE A 313 19.83 -21.10 9.54
C ILE A 313 20.52 -22.46 9.71
N LYS A 314 21.86 -22.49 9.71
CA LYS A 314 22.64 -23.72 9.94
C LYS A 314 22.35 -24.34 11.30
N SER A 315 21.90 -23.56 12.29
CA SER A 315 21.54 -24.08 13.62
C SER A 315 20.33 -25.01 13.59
N THR A 316 19.42 -24.83 12.64
CA THR A 316 18.24 -25.68 12.43
C THR A 316 18.46 -26.73 11.34
N HIS A 317 19.66 -26.84 10.77
CA HIS A 317 19.96 -27.89 9.83
C HIS A 317 19.94 -29.26 10.54
N PRO A 318 19.30 -30.31 9.99
CA PRO A 318 19.06 -31.57 10.73
C PRO A 318 20.36 -32.27 11.16
N SER A 319 21.44 -32.07 10.39
CA SER A 319 22.76 -32.60 10.73
C SER A 319 23.35 -32.03 12.03
N ARG A 320 22.77 -30.96 12.60
CA ARG A 320 23.17 -30.40 13.90
C ARG A 320 22.51 -31.10 15.09
N LEU A 321 21.49 -31.94 14.87
CA LEU A 321 20.76 -32.59 15.94
C LEU A 321 21.64 -33.66 16.63
N ASP A 322 21.91 -33.47 17.91
CA ASP A 322 22.53 -34.48 18.77
C ASP A 322 21.51 -35.57 19.10
N ARG A 323 21.48 -36.62 18.26
CA ARG A 323 20.53 -37.73 18.40
C ARG A 323 20.73 -38.53 19.67
N ALA A 324 21.98 -38.67 20.13
CA ALA A 324 22.28 -39.44 21.34
C ALA A 324 21.67 -38.74 22.57
N ARG A 325 21.84 -37.42 22.65
CA ARG A 325 21.26 -36.61 23.72
C ARG A 325 19.74 -36.50 23.61
N LEU A 326 19.19 -36.43 22.39
CA LEU A 326 17.75 -36.49 22.18
C LEU A 326 17.17 -37.82 22.68
N LEU A 327 17.83 -38.95 22.41
CA LEU A 327 17.43 -40.26 22.91
C LEU A 327 17.50 -40.36 24.45
N GLU A 328 18.50 -39.75 25.07
CA GLU A 328 18.57 -39.65 26.54
C GLU A 328 17.33 -38.93 27.10
N PHE A 329 16.97 -37.79 26.52
CA PHE A 329 15.76 -37.06 26.92
C PHE A 329 14.48 -37.84 26.64
N ALA A 330 14.39 -38.52 25.49
CA ALA A 330 13.24 -39.33 25.13
C ALA A 330 13.03 -40.49 26.13
N ARG A 331 14.11 -41.16 26.56
CA ARG A 331 14.04 -42.22 27.61
C ARG A 331 13.65 -41.67 28.98
N LYS A 332 14.12 -40.46 29.32
CA LYS A 332 13.90 -39.86 30.64
C LYS A 332 12.52 -39.20 30.79
N TYR A 333 12.02 -38.57 29.73
CA TYR A 333 10.83 -37.71 29.77
C TYR A 333 9.73 -38.11 28.78
N GLY A 334 10.06 -38.90 27.75
CA GLY A 334 9.10 -39.38 26.76
C GLY A 334 8.34 -40.63 27.21
N ARG A 335 7.33 -41.01 26.43
CA ARG A 335 6.71 -42.34 26.53
C ARG A 335 7.61 -43.39 25.87
N GLU A 336 7.46 -44.65 26.24
CA GLU A 336 8.28 -45.76 25.74
C GLU A 336 8.28 -45.82 24.22
N GLU A 337 7.11 -45.68 23.59
CA GLU A 337 6.96 -45.75 22.13
C GLU A 337 7.70 -44.60 21.42
N VAL A 338 7.75 -43.41 22.04
CA VAL A 338 8.49 -42.25 21.51
C VAL A 338 10.00 -42.46 21.65
N ALA A 339 10.46 -42.99 22.79
CA ALA A 339 11.87 -43.28 23.01
C ALA A 339 12.38 -44.35 22.03
N GLU A 340 11.57 -45.37 21.76
CA GLU A 340 11.88 -46.39 20.75
C GLU A 340 11.94 -45.80 19.34
N ALA A 341 10.95 -44.98 18.94
CA ALA A 341 10.93 -44.34 17.62
C ALA A 341 12.13 -43.40 17.42
N VAL A 342 12.47 -42.58 18.43
CA VAL A 342 13.68 -41.74 18.42
C VAL A 342 14.94 -42.59 18.33
N GLY A 343 14.99 -43.74 19.02
CA GLY A 343 16.11 -44.68 18.96
C GLY A 343 16.30 -45.29 17.57
N ARG A 344 15.21 -45.48 16.81
CA ARG A 344 15.23 -45.91 15.40
C ARG A 344 15.48 -44.76 14.42
N GLY A 345 15.44 -43.50 14.88
CA GLY A 345 15.63 -42.31 14.06
C GLY A 345 14.40 -41.93 13.21
N GLU A 346 13.24 -42.52 13.47
CA GLU A 346 12.01 -42.30 12.69
C GLU A 346 11.51 -40.86 12.84
N GLY A 347 11.14 -40.22 11.71
CA GLY A 347 10.59 -38.87 11.70
C GLY A 347 11.58 -37.73 12.01
N LEU A 348 12.88 -38.04 12.17
CA LEU A 348 13.90 -37.02 12.46
C LEU A 348 14.52 -36.38 11.20
N ASP A 349 14.37 -36.99 10.01
CA ASP A 349 15.09 -36.53 8.80
C ASP A 349 14.25 -36.41 7.52
N GLU A 350 13.11 -37.09 7.42
CA GLU A 350 12.47 -37.40 6.13
C GLU A 350 12.12 -36.17 5.29
N THR A 351 11.74 -35.07 5.93
CA THR A 351 11.51 -33.78 5.25
C THR A 351 12.45 -32.68 5.67
N GLN A 352 13.19 -32.86 6.77
CA GLN A 352 13.98 -31.78 7.36
C GLN A 352 15.24 -31.45 6.56
N ALA A 353 15.78 -32.41 5.79
CA ALA A 353 16.93 -32.18 4.91
C ALA A 353 16.54 -31.52 3.57
N MET A 354 15.25 -31.41 3.28
CA MET A 354 14.77 -30.81 2.04
C MET A 354 14.67 -29.30 2.19
N THR A 355 15.22 -28.56 1.23
CA THR A 355 15.12 -27.10 1.17
C THR A 355 13.99 -26.63 0.24
N GLY A 356 13.28 -27.55 -0.42
CA GLY A 356 12.28 -27.23 -1.43
C GLY A 356 12.88 -26.75 -2.77
N GLY A 357 14.19 -26.92 -2.98
CA GLY A 357 14.86 -26.50 -4.21
C GLY A 357 15.07 -24.99 -4.32
N VAL A 358 15.03 -24.27 -3.19
CA VAL A 358 15.34 -22.83 -3.16
C VAL A 358 16.77 -22.55 -3.62
N GLU A 359 16.95 -21.37 -4.23
CA GLU A 359 18.24 -20.90 -4.76
C GLU A 359 19.30 -20.76 -3.67
N ASP A 360 18.90 -20.23 -2.51
CA ASP A 360 19.74 -20.06 -1.33
C ASP A 360 18.89 -20.35 -0.07
N VAL A 361 19.53 -20.89 0.97
CA VAL A 361 18.89 -21.15 2.28
C VAL A 361 18.89 -19.92 3.18
N ASP A 362 19.69 -18.90 2.85
CA ASP A 362 19.57 -17.57 3.43
C ASP A 362 18.37 -16.84 2.82
N ASP A 363 17.30 -16.66 3.59
CA ASP A 363 16.10 -15.97 3.11
C ASP A 363 16.37 -14.50 2.66
N TYR A 364 17.49 -13.92 3.10
CA TYR A 364 17.86 -12.52 2.87
C TYR A 364 18.97 -12.35 1.82
N PHE A 365 19.39 -13.41 1.12
CA PHE A 365 20.55 -13.38 0.22
C PHE A 365 20.46 -12.27 -0.85
N ARG A 366 19.27 -12.02 -1.41
CA ARG A 366 19.01 -10.95 -2.39
C ARG A 366 19.19 -9.55 -1.81
N CYS A 367 18.95 -9.39 -0.51
CA CYS A 367 19.20 -8.15 0.23
C CYS A 367 20.68 -7.95 0.53
N LYS A 368 21.49 -9.02 0.49
CA LYS A 368 22.93 -9.02 0.83
C LYS A 368 23.20 -8.41 2.20
N VAL A 369 22.44 -8.80 3.23
CA VAL A 369 22.55 -8.26 4.59
C VAL A 369 23.70 -8.96 5.31
N GLU A 370 24.73 -8.23 5.68
CA GLU A 370 25.92 -8.77 6.37
C GLU A 370 25.83 -8.54 7.89
N LYS A 371 25.15 -7.47 8.30
CA LYS A 371 24.94 -7.10 9.70
C LYS A 371 23.55 -6.52 9.91
N LYS A 372 23.02 -6.58 11.15
CA LYS A 372 21.69 -6.04 11.50
C LYS A 372 21.48 -4.59 11.05
N GLN A 373 22.54 -3.79 11.12
CA GLN A 373 22.51 -2.38 10.73
C GLN A 373 22.12 -2.19 9.25
N ASP A 374 22.45 -3.14 8.36
CA ASP A 374 22.08 -3.05 6.94
C ASP A 374 20.56 -3.15 6.78
N LEU A 375 19.85 -3.89 7.64
CA LEU A 375 18.37 -3.94 7.61
C LEU A 375 17.78 -2.54 7.85
N LYS A 376 18.35 -1.80 8.80
CA LYS A 376 17.94 -0.42 9.08
C LYS A 376 18.24 0.48 7.88
N GLU A 377 19.42 0.37 7.28
CA GLU A 377 19.85 1.19 6.15
C GLU A 377 19.06 0.90 4.86
N LEU A 378 18.65 -0.34 4.65
CA LEU A 378 17.87 -0.77 3.47
C LEU A 378 16.36 -0.53 3.62
N PHE A 379 15.84 -0.49 4.84
CA PHE A 379 14.40 -0.34 5.10
C PHE A 379 14.02 1.09 5.44
N VAL A 380 14.63 1.65 6.49
CA VAL A 380 14.15 2.90 7.13
C VAL A 380 14.23 4.11 6.20
N PRO A 381 15.29 4.35 5.42
CA PRO A 381 15.35 5.53 4.54
C PRO A 381 14.46 5.43 3.29
N ARG A 382 13.90 4.25 2.97
CA ARG A 382 13.30 3.98 1.66
C ARG A 382 11.79 3.79 1.69
N PHE A 383 11.23 3.41 2.84
CA PHE A 383 9.80 3.16 2.96
C PHE A 383 9.08 4.23 3.77
N TYR A 384 7.96 4.68 3.21
CA TYR A 384 7.08 5.73 3.74
C TYR A 384 5.66 5.17 3.90
N PHE A 385 4.95 5.61 4.93
CA PHE A 385 3.69 5.02 5.34
C PHE A 385 2.64 6.10 5.55
N GLY A 386 1.64 6.13 4.68
CA GLY A 386 0.51 7.04 4.76
C GLY A 386 -0.38 6.68 5.94
N CYS A 387 -0.65 7.67 6.78
CA CYS A 387 -1.37 7.50 8.02
C CYS A 387 -2.49 8.52 8.14
N GLU A 388 -3.69 8.02 8.43
CA GLU A 388 -4.84 8.81 8.83
C GLU A 388 -4.53 9.61 10.10
N ALA A 389 -5.21 10.75 10.22
CA ALA A 389 -4.93 11.78 11.22
C ALA A 389 -5.15 11.31 12.66
N ASP A 390 -6.26 10.63 12.89
CA ASP A 390 -6.78 10.24 14.19
C ASP A 390 -6.17 8.94 14.75
N ASP A 391 -5.27 8.29 14.00
CA ASP A 391 -4.67 7.01 14.43
C ASP A 391 -3.59 7.21 15.51
N PRO A 392 -3.82 6.82 16.79
CA PRO A 392 -2.83 6.92 17.85
C PRO A 392 -1.60 6.02 17.61
N VAL A 393 -1.70 5.00 16.75
CA VAL A 393 -0.60 4.10 16.40
C VAL A 393 0.47 4.83 15.58
N ASN A 394 0.19 6.00 15.01
CA ASN A 394 1.17 6.86 14.35
C ASN A 394 2.39 7.15 15.22
N ALA A 395 2.19 7.26 16.54
CA ALA A 395 3.26 7.46 17.50
C ALA A 395 4.30 6.32 17.53
N TRP A 396 3.93 5.11 17.10
CA TRP A 396 4.86 3.97 17.05
C TRP A 396 6.00 4.20 16.06
N ALA A 397 5.79 4.99 15.00
CA ALA A 397 6.84 5.36 14.07
C ALA A 397 8.02 6.05 14.77
N PHE A 398 7.74 6.84 15.80
CA PHE A 398 8.72 7.68 16.50
C PHE A 398 9.26 7.05 17.79
N ASN A 399 8.67 5.92 18.24
CA ASN A 399 9.05 5.24 19.47
C ASN A 399 10.38 4.46 19.35
N LYS A 400 11.50 5.16 19.59
CA LYS A 400 12.86 4.59 19.57
C LYS A 400 13.10 3.46 20.59
N LYS A 401 12.25 3.31 21.61
CA LYS A 401 12.37 2.23 22.58
C LYS A 401 11.75 0.93 22.07
N ALA A 402 10.67 1.04 21.29
CA ALA A 402 9.97 -0.11 20.73
C ALA A 402 10.61 -0.60 19.43
N ASN A 403 11.07 0.31 18.56
CA ASN A 403 11.60 -0.05 17.25
C ASN A 403 13.07 -0.52 17.33
N PRO A 404 13.43 -1.69 16.76
CA PRO A 404 14.80 -2.19 16.80
C PRO A 404 15.84 -1.20 16.29
N MET A 405 17.00 -1.18 16.94
CA MET A 405 18.09 -0.25 16.65
C MET A 405 17.68 1.24 16.77
N GLY A 406 16.67 1.53 17.59
CA GLY A 406 16.16 2.88 17.81
C GLY A 406 15.68 3.55 16.53
N ALA A 407 15.11 2.78 15.60
CA ALA A 407 14.64 3.30 14.33
C ALA A 407 13.45 4.25 14.52
N ARG A 408 13.42 5.31 13.71
CA ARG A 408 12.24 6.14 13.46
C ARG A 408 11.77 5.82 12.04
N LEU A 409 10.53 5.41 11.86
CA LEU A 409 9.96 5.12 10.54
C LEU A 409 9.33 6.39 9.93
N ASN A 410 9.22 6.45 8.61
CA ASN A 410 8.68 7.62 7.91
C ASN A 410 7.15 7.54 7.79
N ALA A 411 6.45 7.84 8.88
CA ALA A 411 5.02 8.15 8.81
C ALA A 411 4.81 9.48 8.07
N ILE A 412 3.86 9.51 7.13
CA ILE A 412 3.44 10.73 6.42
C ILE A 412 1.95 10.94 6.65
N PHE A 413 1.57 12.20 6.85
CA PHE A 413 0.18 12.58 7.04
C PHE A 413 -0.65 12.34 5.78
N SER A 414 -1.68 11.52 5.91
CA SER A 414 -2.69 11.22 4.89
C SER A 414 -4.04 11.68 5.42
N SER A 415 -4.67 12.65 4.75
CA SER A 415 -5.93 13.19 5.25
C SER A 415 -7.15 12.31 4.96
N ASP A 416 -7.08 11.50 3.90
CA ASP A 416 -8.19 10.72 3.34
C ASP A 416 -9.47 11.55 3.02
N ILE A 417 -9.26 12.85 2.79
CA ILE A 417 -10.32 13.82 2.51
C ILE A 417 -11.11 13.38 1.27
N GLY A 418 -12.42 13.13 1.47
CA GLY A 418 -13.35 12.71 0.41
C GLY A 418 -14.03 11.36 0.66
N HIS A 419 -13.56 10.59 1.66
CA HIS A 419 -14.13 9.30 2.05
C HIS A 419 -14.98 9.37 3.34
N PHE A 420 -15.54 8.23 3.74
CA PHE A 420 -16.66 8.16 4.71
C PHE A 420 -16.20 8.28 6.18
N ASP A 421 -14.91 8.02 6.39
CA ASP A 421 -14.12 8.07 7.61
C ASP A 421 -13.76 9.52 7.98
N VAL A 422 -13.88 10.46 7.05
CA VAL A 422 -13.65 11.90 7.27
C VAL A 422 -15.00 12.64 7.25
N PRO A 423 -15.71 12.75 8.38
CA PRO A 423 -17.01 13.42 8.45
C PRO A 423 -16.91 14.95 8.36
N ASP A 424 -15.83 15.54 8.87
CA ASP A 424 -15.50 16.97 8.75
C ASP A 424 -14.03 17.16 8.36
N MET A 425 -13.78 17.72 7.19
CA MET A 425 -12.43 17.97 6.66
C MET A 425 -11.65 18.98 7.52
N ALA A 426 -12.33 19.87 8.26
CA ALA A 426 -11.69 20.87 9.09
C ALA A 426 -11.17 20.29 10.43
N ASP A 427 -11.55 19.07 10.78
CA ASP A 427 -11.12 18.41 12.02
C ASP A 427 -9.84 17.58 11.83
N VAL A 428 -9.50 17.19 10.59
CA VAL A 428 -8.37 16.30 10.28
C VAL A 428 -7.02 16.81 10.81
N VAL A 429 -6.67 18.09 10.58
CA VAL A 429 -5.40 18.64 11.08
C VAL A 429 -5.40 18.79 12.62
N PRO A 430 -6.47 19.29 13.26
CA PRO A 430 -6.64 19.21 14.71
C PRO A 430 -6.50 17.80 15.30
N GLU A 431 -7.17 16.80 14.73
CA GLU A 431 -7.12 15.39 15.18
C GLU A 431 -5.69 14.84 15.14
N ALA A 432 -4.94 15.12 14.06
CA ALA A 432 -3.52 14.75 13.99
C ALA A 432 -2.68 15.35 15.13
N TYR A 433 -3.01 16.56 15.58
CA TYR A 433 -2.28 17.25 16.65
C TYR A 433 -2.58 16.68 18.04
N GLU A 434 -3.67 15.92 18.19
CA GLU A 434 -3.97 15.20 19.44
C GLU A 434 -2.84 14.25 19.85
N LEU A 435 -2.04 13.73 18.91
CA LEU A 435 -0.83 12.96 19.22
C LEU A 435 0.16 13.75 20.10
N VAL A 436 0.27 15.06 19.89
CA VAL A 436 1.11 15.96 20.69
C VAL A 436 0.41 16.29 22.01
N GLU A 437 -0.89 16.61 21.96
CA GLU A 437 -1.68 16.99 23.15
C GLU A 437 -1.76 15.84 24.17
N HIS A 438 -1.88 14.60 23.69
CA HIS A 438 -1.86 13.38 24.50
C HIS A 438 -0.45 12.93 24.91
N GLY A 439 0.60 13.66 24.47
CA GLY A 439 1.99 13.35 24.81
C GLY A 439 2.53 12.05 24.21
N LEU A 440 1.94 11.60 23.09
CA LEU A 440 2.38 10.40 22.38
C LEU A 440 3.60 10.67 21.50
N ILE A 441 3.71 11.88 20.95
CA ILE A 441 4.86 12.37 20.18
C ILE A 441 5.22 13.81 20.60
N ASP A 442 6.43 14.26 20.28
CA ASP A 442 6.83 15.66 20.50
C ASP A 442 6.60 16.55 19.25
N ASN A 443 6.82 17.86 19.38
CA ASN A 443 6.63 18.82 18.27
C ASN A 443 7.58 18.57 17.07
N ASN A 444 8.75 17.96 17.29
CA ASN A 444 9.67 17.63 16.19
C ASN A 444 9.20 16.38 15.45
N ASP A 445 8.71 15.37 16.18
CA ASP A 445 8.05 14.20 15.61
C ASP A 445 6.82 14.61 14.79
N PHE A 446 5.99 15.53 15.32
CA PHE A 446 4.83 16.07 14.61
C PHE A 446 5.23 16.82 13.33
N LYS A 447 6.30 17.62 13.36
CA LYS A 447 6.87 18.23 12.16
C LYS A 447 7.31 17.19 11.13
N ASP A 448 7.95 16.11 11.58
CA ASP A 448 8.37 15.06 10.67
C ASP A 448 7.18 14.35 10.02
N PHE A 449 6.12 14.09 10.80
CA PHE A 449 4.87 13.51 10.35
C PHE A 449 4.11 14.37 9.33
N MET A 450 3.91 15.65 9.65
CA MET A 450 3.08 16.58 8.87
C MET A 450 3.81 17.25 7.70
N PHE A 451 5.14 17.15 7.64
CA PHE A 451 5.94 17.91 6.66
C PHE A 451 7.20 17.19 6.20
N THR A 452 8.18 16.96 7.09
CA THR A 452 9.54 16.58 6.67
C THR A 452 9.54 15.28 5.87
N ASN A 453 8.77 14.28 6.30
CA ASN A 453 8.73 12.99 5.63
C ASN A 453 8.04 13.08 4.27
N ALA A 454 6.92 13.82 4.18
CA ALA A 454 6.20 14.00 2.92
C ALA A 454 7.03 14.78 1.87
N VAL A 455 7.83 15.77 2.28
CA VAL A 455 8.74 16.51 1.39
C VAL A 455 9.97 15.70 0.99
N ARG A 456 10.42 14.79 1.85
CA ARG A 456 11.58 13.91 1.56
C ARG A 456 11.20 12.77 0.62
N PHE A 457 9.98 12.25 0.75
CA PHE A 457 9.41 11.30 -0.20
C PHE A 457 9.35 11.95 -1.58
#